data_AF-A0A949XYU8-F1
#
_entry.id   AF-A0A949XYU8-F1
#
_cell.length_a   1.000
_cell.length_b   1.000
_cell.length_c   1.000
_cell.angle_alpha   90.00
_cell.angle_beta   90.00
_cell.angle_gamma   90.00
#
_symmetry.space_group_name_H-M   'P 1'
#
loop_
_entity.id
_entity.type
_entity.pdbx_description
1 polymer ?
#
loop_
_entity_poly.entity_id
_entity_poly.type
_entity_poly.pdbx_seq_one_letter_code
_entity_poly.pdbx_strand_id
1 'polypeptide(L)'
;MICVTIGRGAHASIAQEWEEAAEAGVELVELRADCLRREPDLRRLLARRPTPCIFTIRRGIDGGLFRGNEERRQRMLREAIVAGVDYVDLEVDIAPEVRRFGKTKRIISYHNMWETPADLEAIAKHCEELDPDVVKVATLASSVADAARVLRLGTTATVPTVAIAMGPLGVFTRILNAKFGAPLTYAGFNPERRFAPGMPTYQVLKRDYFYDRINAETEVFAVIGDPIEHSLSPAVHNAAYRHLGMNKVLVPLLFPAGKLEDSFRAVEWLGIKAFSVTIPHKEDILHLLSMADGAVEQAGSCNTVVIKEGRALGYNTDYRAAIESLEAASEGRSEDGRSPLFEKQVLIVGAGGVARSIALGLVRRGASVSITNRHDDRATALAEKVGCRTTSWAMRASTVSDIIINCTPVGMHPNVDESPLPPAAFNTANLLVFDTIYHPENTLLLKLARERGCRTITGADMFLGQAARQFKLYTGQDAPLDVMRHALKRKLGPLRE
;
A
#
# COMPACT_ATOMS: atom_id res chain seq x y z
N MET A 1 10.40 -13.38 -11.78
CA MET A 1 9.64 -14.45 -11.07
C MET A 1 9.34 -14.03 -9.64
N ILE A 2 8.36 -14.63 -8.97
CA ILE A 2 8.17 -14.47 -7.53
C ILE A 2 8.74 -15.70 -6.83
N CYS A 3 9.77 -15.52 -6.01
CA CYS A 3 10.36 -16.56 -5.17
C CYS A 3 9.69 -16.53 -3.80
N VAL A 4 9.09 -17.65 -3.40
CA VAL A 4 8.44 -17.76 -2.08
C VAL A 4 9.41 -18.37 -1.08
N THR A 5 9.70 -17.63 0.00
CA THR A 5 10.55 -18.12 1.08
C THR A 5 9.73 -19.00 2.02
N ILE A 6 10.17 -20.25 2.19
CA ILE A 6 9.57 -21.24 3.10
C ILE A 6 10.60 -21.73 4.11
N GLY A 7 10.12 -22.07 5.31
CA GLY A 7 10.98 -22.43 6.43
C GLY A 7 10.17 -22.91 7.61
N ARG A 8 10.36 -24.18 7.99
CA ARG A 8 9.69 -24.86 9.12
C ARG A 8 10.71 -25.67 9.93
N GLY A 9 10.35 -25.98 11.18
CA GLY A 9 11.22 -26.71 12.10
C GLY A 9 11.42 -28.20 11.76
N ALA A 10 10.55 -28.78 10.94
CA ALA A 10 10.59 -30.19 10.55
C ALA A 10 10.51 -30.34 9.02
N HIS A 11 11.22 -31.34 8.48
CA HIS A 11 11.27 -31.61 7.04
C HIS A 11 9.89 -31.87 6.42
N ALA A 12 9.02 -32.60 7.13
CA ALA A 12 7.66 -32.88 6.67
C ALA A 12 6.84 -31.59 6.48
N SER A 13 6.95 -30.65 7.42
CA SER A 13 6.25 -29.37 7.33
C SER A 13 6.80 -28.46 6.22
N ILE A 14 8.11 -28.51 5.93
CA ILE A 14 8.67 -27.80 4.77
C ILE A 14 8.13 -28.41 3.47
N ALA A 15 8.14 -29.74 3.36
CA ALA A 15 7.64 -30.43 2.16
C ALA A 15 6.17 -30.13 1.90
N GLN A 16 5.34 -30.14 2.95
CA GLN A 16 3.93 -29.75 2.85
C GLN A 16 3.76 -28.29 2.40
N GLU A 17 4.45 -27.33 3.02
CA GLU A 17 4.37 -25.92 2.62
C GLU A 17 4.86 -25.69 1.18
N TRP A 18 5.84 -26.48 0.72
CA TRP A 18 6.31 -26.44 -0.66
C TRP A 18 5.24 -26.94 -1.64
N GLU A 19 4.54 -28.03 -1.31
CA GLU A 19 3.42 -28.54 -2.11
C GLU A 19 2.28 -27.52 -2.19
N GLU A 20 1.88 -26.96 -1.05
CA GLU A 20 0.84 -25.90 -0.98
C GLU A 20 1.24 -24.66 -1.81
N ALA A 21 2.52 -24.25 -1.75
CA ALA A 21 3.03 -23.16 -2.57
C ALA A 21 2.94 -23.47 -4.07
N ALA A 22 3.33 -24.68 -4.49
CA ALA A 22 3.26 -25.12 -5.87
C ALA A 22 1.80 -25.18 -6.38
N GLU A 23 0.87 -25.68 -5.57
CA GLU A 23 -0.57 -25.69 -5.86
C GLU A 23 -1.14 -24.27 -6.01
N ALA A 24 -0.60 -23.29 -5.26
CA ALA A 24 -0.92 -21.87 -5.42
C ALA A 24 -0.26 -21.22 -6.66
N GLY A 25 0.45 -21.98 -7.49
CA GLY A 25 1.09 -21.53 -8.73
C GLY A 25 2.44 -20.83 -8.52
N VAL A 26 3.11 -21.04 -7.38
CA VAL A 26 4.46 -20.54 -7.15
C VAL A 26 5.45 -21.28 -8.05
N GLU A 27 6.30 -20.54 -8.77
CA GLU A 27 7.24 -21.12 -9.75
C GLU A 27 8.65 -21.37 -9.17
N LEU A 28 8.97 -20.79 -8.02
CA LEU A 28 10.28 -20.89 -7.37
C LEU A 28 10.14 -20.72 -5.86
N VAL A 29 10.78 -21.57 -5.07
CA VAL A 29 10.85 -21.43 -3.61
C VAL A 29 12.27 -21.24 -3.10
N GLU A 30 12.42 -20.48 -2.03
CA GLU A 30 13.63 -20.46 -1.21
C GLU A 30 13.42 -21.36 0.02
N LEU A 31 14.21 -22.41 0.13
CA LEU A 31 14.27 -23.31 1.28
C LEU A 31 15.22 -22.73 2.32
N ARG A 32 14.66 -22.15 3.39
CA ARG A 32 15.43 -21.69 4.57
C ARG A 32 15.75 -22.87 5.47
N ALA A 33 16.78 -23.63 5.12
CA ALA A 33 17.17 -24.82 5.85
C ALA A 33 17.73 -24.51 7.24
N ASP A 34 18.16 -23.26 7.49
CA ASP A 34 18.51 -22.76 8.82
C ASP A 34 17.31 -22.75 9.80
N CYS A 35 16.07 -22.85 9.32
CA CYS A 35 14.88 -22.98 10.16
C CYS A 35 14.64 -24.40 10.69
N LEU A 36 15.31 -25.43 10.16
CA LEU A 36 15.13 -26.81 10.58
C LEU A 36 15.77 -27.04 11.97
N ARG A 37 15.10 -27.84 12.81
CA ARG A 37 15.63 -28.24 14.13
C ARG A 37 16.71 -29.32 14.04
N ARG A 38 16.77 -30.02 12.91
CA ARG A 38 17.74 -31.09 12.61
C ARG A 38 18.42 -30.78 11.29
N GLU A 39 19.54 -31.45 11.01
CA GLU A 39 20.24 -31.25 9.73
C GLU A 39 19.32 -31.53 8.53
N PRO A 40 19.47 -30.77 7.42
CA PRO A 40 18.68 -30.99 6.22
C PRO A 40 18.91 -32.40 5.64
N ASP A 41 17.83 -33.17 5.49
CA ASP A 41 17.84 -34.42 4.74
C ASP A 41 17.46 -34.07 3.30
N LEU A 42 18.49 -33.74 2.51
CA LEU A 42 18.33 -33.25 1.15
C LEU A 42 17.71 -34.30 0.24
N ARG A 43 18.05 -35.58 0.43
CA ARG A 43 17.45 -36.67 -0.34
C ARG A 43 15.94 -36.72 -0.13
N ARG A 44 15.49 -36.58 1.11
CA ARG A 44 14.06 -36.55 1.44
C ARG A 44 13.37 -35.29 0.91
N LEU A 45 13.96 -34.11 1.10
CA LEU A 45 13.35 -32.84 0.69
C LEU A 45 13.25 -32.72 -0.84
N LEU A 46 14.26 -33.17 -1.56
CA LEU A 46 14.33 -33.07 -3.02
C LEU A 46 13.66 -34.24 -3.76
N ALA A 47 13.18 -35.27 -3.04
CA ALA A 47 12.55 -36.43 -3.66
C ALA A 47 11.28 -36.07 -4.47
N ARG A 48 10.46 -35.13 -3.96
CA ARG A 48 9.23 -34.68 -4.65
C ARG A 48 9.46 -33.42 -5.48
N ARG A 49 10.25 -32.47 -4.97
CA ARG A 49 10.64 -31.19 -5.61
C ARG A 49 9.56 -30.62 -6.55
N PRO A 50 8.42 -30.14 -6.01
CA PRO A 50 7.28 -29.69 -6.82
C PRO A 50 7.64 -28.56 -7.81
N THR A 51 8.56 -27.69 -7.42
CA THR A 51 9.07 -26.56 -8.23
C THR A 51 10.59 -26.47 -8.08
N PRO A 52 11.28 -25.67 -8.91
CA PRO A 52 12.67 -25.29 -8.65
C PRO A 52 12.88 -24.67 -7.25
N CYS A 53 14.07 -24.84 -6.68
CA CYS A 53 14.41 -24.29 -5.37
C CYS A 53 15.75 -23.57 -5.28
N ILE A 54 15.77 -22.54 -4.43
CA ILE A 54 16.97 -21.93 -3.86
C ILE A 54 17.21 -22.56 -2.50
N PHE A 55 18.38 -23.16 -2.30
CA PHE A 55 18.78 -23.68 -1.00
C PHE A 55 19.59 -22.63 -0.23
N THR A 56 19.12 -22.27 0.97
CA THR A 56 19.72 -21.22 1.79
C THR A 56 19.93 -21.71 3.22
N ILE A 57 21.14 -21.50 3.77
CA ILE A 57 21.43 -21.65 5.21
C ILE A 57 21.95 -20.32 5.74
N ARG A 58 21.04 -19.46 6.17
CA ARG A 58 21.38 -18.09 6.56
C ARG A 58 21.93 -18.02 7.99
N ARG A 59 23.03 -17.29 8.20
CA ARG A 59 23.61 -17.03 9.53
C ARG A 59 22.76 -16.04 10.33
N GLY A 60 22.85 -16.08 11.65
CA GLY A 60 22.13 -15.14 12.53
C GLY A 60 22.41 -13.66 12.21
N ILE A 61 23.66 -13.33 11.90
CA ILE A 61 24.08 -11.96 11.52
C ILE A 61 23.56 -11.53 10.14
N ASP A 62 23.03 -12.44 9.33
CA ASP A 62 22.46 -12.12 8.01
C ASP A 62 20.93 -12.28 8.01
N GLY A 63 20.29 -12.25 9.18
CA GLY A 63 18.83 -12.43 9.33
C GLY A 63 18.38 -13.90 9.34
N GLY A 64 19.30 -14.81 9.64
CA GLY A 64 19.11 -16.25 9.70
C GLY A 64 18.85 -16.83 11.09
N LEU A 65 18.63 -18.15 11.13
CA LEU A 65 18.50 -18.93 12.37
C LEU A 65 19.66 -19.90 12.60
N PHE A 66 20.65 -19.97 11.71
CA PHE A 66 21.78 -20.89 11.87
C PHE A 66 22.67 -20.48 13.06
N ARG A 67 22.99 -21.47 13.92
CA ARG A 67 23.80 -21.30 15.14
C ARG A 67 25.04 -22.21 15.19
N GLY A 68 25.34 -22.95 14.13
CA GLY A 68 26.51 -23.83 14.06
C GLY A 68 27.81 -23.08 13.69
N ASN A 69 28.90 -23.83 13.51
CA ASN A 69 30.14 -23.29 12.97
C ASN A 69 30.12 -23.20 11.42
N GLU A 70 31.03 -22.40 10.87
CA GLU A 70 31.06 -22.09 9.45
C GLU A 70 31.46 -23.29 8.58
N GLU A 71 32.45 -24.08 8.99
CA GLU A 71 32.86 -25.30 8.27
C GLU A 71 31.69 -26.27 8.07
N ARG A 72 30.88 -26.47 9.11
CA ARG A 72 29.66 -27.29 9.04
C ARG A 72 28.64 -26.70 8.08
N ARG A 73 28.44 -25.39 8.12
CA ARG A 73 27.51 -24.68 7.23
C ARG A 73 27.91 -24.84 5.76
N GLN A 74 29.18 -24.59 5.45
CA GLN A 74 29.71 -24.75 4.10
C GLN A 74 29.65 -26.20 3.62
N ARG A 75 29.88 -27.18 4.50
CA ARG A 75 29.69 -28.60 4.16
C ARG A 75 28.26 -28.87 3.71
N MET A 76 27.25 -28.40 4.45
CA MET A 76 25.84 -28.55 4.08
C MET A 76 25.51 -27.86 2.75
N LEU A 77 26.10 -26.69 2.48
CA LEU A 77 25.93 -25.99 1.20
C LEU A 77 26.55 -26.80 0.04
N ARG A 78 27.75 -27.39 0.23
CA ARG A 78 28.37 -28.29 -0.75
C ARG A 78 27.54 -29.55 -0.98
N GLU A 79 27.01 -30.14 0.09
CA GLU A 79 26.10 -31.30 0.00
C GLU A 79 24.83 -30.97 -0.80
N ALA A 80 24.26 -29.76 -0.63
CA ALA A 80 23.11 -29.31 -1.42
C ALA A 80 23.43 -29.17 -2.91
N ILE A 81 24.61 -28.64 -3.24
CA ILE A 81 25.10 -28.55 -4.62
C ILE A 81 25.23 -29.96 -5.22
N VAL A 82 25.86 -30.90 -4.51
CA VAL A 82 25.99 -32.30 -4.95
C VAL A 82 24.62 -32.98 -5.11
N ALA A 83 23.67 -32.66 -4.23
CA ALA A 83 22.29 -33.14 -4.32
C ALA A 83 21.48 -32.52 -5.48
N GLY A 84 22.03 -31.52 -6.20
CA GLY A 84 21.47 -30.98 -7.42
C GLY A 84 20.32 -30.00 -7.23
N VAL A 85 20.38 -29.15 -6.20
CA VAL A 85 19.47 -27.98 -6.06
C VAL A 85 19.61 -27.02 -7.25
N ASP A 86 18.55 -26.28 -7.62
CA ASP A 86 18.59 -25.38 -8.78
C ASP A 86 19.51 -24.18 -8.51
N TYR A 87 19.38 -23.61 -7.31
CA TYR A 87 20.21 -22.50 -6.85
C TYR A 87 20.73 -22.78 -5.45
N VAL A 88 21.93 -22.31 -5.17
CA VAL A 88 22.49 -22.20 -3.82
C VAL A 88 22.74 -20.72 -3.51
N ASP A 89 22.30 -20.25 -2.35
CA ASP A 89 22.56 -18.90 -1.88
C ASP A 89 23.78 -18.90 -0.95
N LEU A 90 24.82 -18.15 -1.35
CA LEU A 90 26.11 -18.06 -0.70
C LEU A 90 26.34 -16.61 -0.28
N GLU A 91 26.64 -16.36 0.99
CA GLU A 91 27.05 -15.03 1.44
C GLU A 91 28.38 -14.64 0.79
N VAL A 92 28.53 -13.34 0.50
CA VAL A 92 29.65 -12.77 -0.25
C VAL A 92 31.02 -13.21 0.29
N ASP A 93 31.18 -13.32 1.60
CA ASP A 93 32.44 -13.65 2.26
C ASP A 93 32.84 -15.13 2.12
N ILE A 94 31.87 -16.03 1.95
CA ILE A 94 32.11 -17.47 1.82
C ILE A 94 32.06 -17.98 0.38
N ALA A 95 31.58 -17.13 -0.55
CA ALA A 95 31.45 -17.47 -1.95
C ALA A 95 32.76 -18.00 -2.58
N PRO A 96 33.96 -17.43 -2.31
CA PRO A 96 35.22 -17.98 -2.83
C PRO A 96 35.54 -19.40 -2.37
N GLU A 97 35.04 -19.82 -1.20
CA GLU A 97 35.38 -21.09 -0.56
C GLU A 97 34.48 -22.26 -1.02
N VAL A 98 33.35 -21.95 -1.63
CA VAL A 98 32.42 -22.94 -2.18
C VAL A 98 32.59 -22.98 -3.68
N ARG A 99 33.19 -24.06 -4.22
CA ARG A 99 33.43 -24.20 -5.66
C ARG A 99 32.15 -24.51 -6.42
N ARG A 100 32.05 -24.02 -7.66
CA ARG A 100 30.98 -24.39 -8.59
C ARG A 100 31.07 -25.87 -8.91
N PHE A 101 29.91 -26.54 -8.94
CA PHE A 101 29.82 -27.95 -9.32
C PHE A 101 28.45 -28.23 -9.94
N GLY A 102 28.43 -29.09 -10.97
CA GLY A 102 27.19 -29.48 -11.65
C GLY A 102 26.47 -28.31 -12.34
N LYS A 103 25.13 -28.35 -12.32
CA LYS A 103 24.25 -27.35 -12.95
C LYS A 103 23.66 -26.35 -11.95
N THR A 104 24.02 -26.45 -10.67
CA THR A 104 23.50 -25.56 -9.63
C THR A 104 24.00 -24.15 -9.86
N LYS A 105 23.05 -23.21 -9.93
CA LYS A 105 23.33 -21.78 -10.08
C LYS A 105 23.68 -21.16 -8.73
N ARG A 106 24.51 -20.12 -8.75
CA ARG A 106 25.00 -19.44 -7.56
C ARG A 106 24.30 -18.10 -7.39
N ILE A 107 23.68 -17.89 -6.23
CA ILE A 107 23.27 -16.57 -5.77
C ILE A 107 24.34 -16.07 -4.83
N ILE A 108 25.05 -15.01 -5.19
CA ILE A 108 26.01 -14.36 -4.30
C ILE A 108 25.27 -13.24 -3.58
N SER A 109 25.18 -13.35 -2.26
CA SER A 109 24.32 -12.49 -1.46
C SER A 109 25.07 -11.67 -0.43
N TYR A 110 24.67 -10.41 -0.29
CA TYR A 110 25.07 -9.51 0.76
C TYR A 110 23.83 -9.08 1.54
N HIS A 111 23.89 -9.21 2.87
CA HIS A 111 22.84 -8.79 3.77
C HIS A 111 23.40 -7.79 4.78
N ASN A 112 22.68 -6.71 5.03
CA ASN A 112 22.95 -5.82 6.15
C ASN A 112 21.64 -5.51 6.86
N MET A 113 21.45 -6.10 8.03
CA MET A 113 20.22 -5.97 8.83
C MET A 113 20.18 -4.67 9.65
N TRP A 114 21.17 -3.80 9.56
CA TRP A 114 21.35 -2.62 10.41
C TRP A 114 21.22 -1.32 9.63
N GLU A 115 21.80 -1.28 8.43
CA GLU A 115 21.87 -0.07 7.62
C GLU A 115 22.00 -0.37 6.13
N THR A 116 21.99 0.71 5.33
CA THR A 116 22.41 0.70 3.93
C THR A 116 23.79 1.36 3.84
N PRO A 117 24.86 0.60 3.56
CA PRO A 117 26.23 1.12 3.56
C PRO A 117 26.43 2.30 2.60
N ALA A 118 27.39 3.17 2.92
CA ALA A 118 27.76 4.29 2.06
C ALA A 118 28.43 3.81 0.76
N ASP A 119 29.23 2.75 0.82
CA ASP A 119 29.95 2.10 -0.28
C ASP A 119 29.15 0.97 -0.96
N LEU A 120 27.82 1.05 -0.90
CA LEU A 120 26.89 0.05 -1.43
C LEU A 120 27.21 -0.40 -2.87
N GLU A 121 27.56 0.54 -3.74
CA GLU A 121 27.91 0.27 -5.14
C GLU A 121 29.19 -0.58 -5.26
N ALA A 122 30.19 -0.34 -4.40
CA ALA A 122 31.41 -1.13 -4.37
C ALA A 122 31.15 -2.56 -3.84
N ILE A 123 30.29 -2.69 -2.82
CA ILE A 123 29.85 -3.99 -2.29
C ILE A 123 29.12 -4.80 -3.38
N ALA A 124 28.19 -4.17 -4.10
CA ALA A 124 27.46 -4.81 -5.18
C ALA A 124 28.41 -5.29 -6.29
N LYS A 125 29.36 -4.44 -6.70
CA LYS A 125 30.39 -4.80 -7.69
C LYS A 125 31.26 -5.96 -7.21
N HIS A 126 31.67 -5.96 -5.95
CA HIS A 126 32.43 -7.08 -5.40
C HIS A 126 31.64 -8.39 -5.50
N CYS A 127 30.32 -8.37 -5.25
CA CYS A 127 29.49 -9.57 -5.45
C CYS A 127 29.47 -10.04 -6.91
N GLU A 128 29.51 -9.12 -7.89
CA GLU A 128 29.58 -9.46 -9.32
C GLU A 128 30.88 -10.19 -9.70
N GLU A 129 31.98 -9.93 -8.99
CA GLU A 129 33.30 -10.50 -9.25
C GLU A 129 33.45 -11.96 -8.74
N LEU A 130 32.48 -12.46 -7.96
CA LEU A 130 32.57 -13.75 -7.24
C LEU A 130 31.85 -14.92 -7.95
N ASP A 131 31.87 -14.95 -9.28
CA ASP A 131 31.20 -15.95 -10.12
C ASP A 131 29.69 -16.17 -9.77
N PRO A 132 28.86 -15.11 -9.70
CA PRO A 132 27.41 -15.23 -9.55
C PRO A 132 26.70 -15.65 -10.86
N ASP A 133 25.63 -16.43 -10.73
CA ASP A 133 24.54 -16.43 -11.73
C ASP A 133 23.53 -15.31 -11.43
N VAL A 134 23.38 -14.95 -10.15
CA VAL A 134 22.53 -13.86 -9.65
C VAL A 134 23.25 -13.18 -8.49
N VAL A 135 23.22 -11.85 -8.44
CA VAL A 135 23.63 -11.08 -7.25
C VAL A 135 22.40 -10.74 -6.43
N LYS A 136 22.48 -10.81 -5.10
CA LYS A 136 21.42 -10.42 -4.18
C LYS A 136 21.95 -9.44 -3.15
N VAL A 137 21.46 -8.21 -3.15
CA VAL A 137 21.82 -7.19 -2.16
C VAL A 137 20.57 -6.82 -1.35
N ALA A 138 20.61 -7.08 -0.05
CA ALA A 138 19.51 -6.81 0.86
C ALA A 138 19.97 -6.00 2.09
N THR A 139 19.60 -4.72 2.18
CA THR A 139 20.05 -3.83 3.27
C THR A 139 18.87 -3.18 3.98
N LEU A 140 19.00 -2.82 5.25
CA LEU A 140 17.96 -2.10 5.98
C LEU A 140 17.98 -0.62 5.59
N ALA A 141 16.86 -0.10 5.08
CA ALA A 141 16.75 1.31 4.75
C ALA A 141 16.38 2.13 5.99
N SER A 142 17.19 3.15 6.29
CA SER A 142 16.90 4.15 7.32
C SER A 142 16.20 5.39 6.77
N SER A 143 16.28 5.59 5.45
CA SER A 143 15.67 6.69 4.72
C SER A 143 15.07 6.23 3.37
N VAL A 144 14.23 7.07 2.76
CA VAL A 144 13.76 6.84 1.37
C VAL A 144 14.93 6.88 0.38
N ALA A 145 15.96 7.71 0.65
CA ALA A 145 17.17 7.80 -0.17
C ALA A 145 17.97 6.49 -0.14
N ASP A 146 18.08 5.84 1.02
CA ASP A 146 18.70 4.52 1.14
C ASP A 146 17.97 3.50 0.27
N ALA A 147 16.63 3.43 0.43
CA ALA A 147 15.82 2.49 -0.32
C ALA A 147 15.93 2.72 -1.84
N ALA A 148 15.94 3.98 -2.27
CA ALA A 148 16.13 4.36 -3.65
C ALA A 148 17.54 4.01 -4.17
N ARG A 149 18.60 4.22 -3.38
CA ARG A 149 19.98 3.80 -3.71
C ARG A 149 20.06 2.30 -3.94
N VAL A 150 19.47 1.51 -3.05
CA VAL A 150 19.45 0.04 -3.18
C VAL A 150 18.75 -0.37 -4.46
N LEU A 151 17.54 0.13 -4.73
CA LEU A 151 16.82 -0.20 -5.95
C LEU A 151 17.60 0.20 -7.22
N ARG A 152 18.35 1.31 -7.17
CA ARG A 152 19.15 1.79 -8.30
C ARG A 152 20.26 0.81 -8.70
N LEU A 153 20.76 -0.04 -7.81
CA LEU A 153 21.75 -1.06 -8.16
C LEU A 153 21.29 -1.95 -9.32
N GLY A 154 19.99 -2.27 -9.39
CA GLY A 154 19.42 -3.05 -10.49
C GLY A 154 19.54 -2.39 -11.86
N THR A 155 19.68 -1.05 -11.90
CA THR A 155 19.82 -0.29 -13.16
C THR A 155 21.25 -0.24 -13.69
N THR A 156 22.24 -0.47 -12.84
CA THR A 156 23.67 -0.38 -13.17
C THR A 156 24.37 -1.73 -13.17
N ALA A 157 23.69 -2.78 -12.70
CA ALA A 157 24.26 -4.12 -12.59
C ALA A 157 24.59 -4.73 -13.96
N THR A 158 25.69 -5.45 -14.01
CA THR A 158 26.12 -6.20 -15.21
C THR A 158 25.68 -7.67 -15.16
N VAL A 159 25.36 -8.16 -13.96
CA VAL A 159 24.81 -9.49 -13.67
C VAL A 159 23.35 -9.35 -13.23
N PRO A 160 22.45 -10.31 -13.53
CA PRO A 160 21.09 -10.31 -12.99
C PRO A 160 21.09 -10.08 -11.47
N THR A 161 20.48 -8.98 -11.03
CA THR A 161 20.61 -8.52 -9.64
C THR A 161 19.26 -8.35 -8.97
N VAL A 162 19.13 -8.91 -7.77
CA VAL A 162 18.00 -8.73 -6.87
C VAL A 162 18.42 -7.72 -5.80
N ALA A 163 18.07 -6.46 -6.01
CA ALA A 163 18.32 -5.39 -5.06
C ALA A 163 17.07 -5.05 -4.26
N ILE A 164 17.16 -5.16 -2.93
CA ILE A 164 16.03 -5.04 -2.02
C ILE A 164 16.41 -4.21 -0.80
N ALA A 165 15.67 -3.14 -0.57
CA ALA A 165 15.67 -2.46 0.72
C ALA A 165 14.70 -3.17 1.67
N MET A 166 15.19 -3.55 2.84
CA MET A 166 14.38 -4.08 3.93
C MET A 166 13.73 -2.96 4.73
N GLY A 167 12.67 -3.32 5.45
CA GLY A 167 11.92 -2.42 6.31
C GLY A 167 10.77 -1.71 5.59
N PRO A 168 9.94 -0.95 6.32
CA PRO A 168 8.75 -0.28 5.77
C PRO A 168 9.08 0.70 4.64
N LEU A 169 10.22 1.39 4.72
CA LEU A 169 10.69 2.33 3.70
C LEU A 169 11.06 1.62 2.38
N GLY A 170 11.46 0.35 2.44
CA GLY A 170 11.96 -0.40 1.31
C GLY A 170 10.93 -1.23 0.55
N VAL A 171 9.66 -1.25 0.98
CA VAL A 171 8.61 -2.12 0.39
C VAL A 171 8.50 -1.95 -1.14
N PHE A 172 8.56 -0.71 -1.63
CA PHE A 172 8.47 -0.43 -3.06
C PHE A 172 9.61 -1.06 -3.88
N THR A 173 10.79 -1.25 -3.29
CA THR A 173 11.94 -1.87 -3.99
C THR A 173 11.67 -3.33 -4.33
N ARG A 174 10.89 -4.03 -3.50
CA ARG A 174 10.49 -5.43 -3.74
C ARG A 174 9.48 -5.59 -4.87
N ILE A 175 8.82 -4.50 -5.26
CA ILE A 175 7.83 -4.46 -6.35
C ILE A 175 8.48 -3.92 -7.62
N LEU A 176 9.15 -2.77 -7.53
CA LEU A 176 9.71 -2.08 -8.68
C LEU A 176 11.01 -2.70 -9.20
N ASN A 177 11.66 -3.60 -8.46
CA ASN A 177 12.83 -4.30 -9.00
C ASN A 177 12.54 -5.06 -10.30
N ALA A 178 11.29 -5.51 -10.53
CA ALA A 178 10.86 -6.11 -11.79
C ALA A 178 11.03 -5.17 -12.99
N LYS A 179 10.72 -3.87 -12.80
CA LYS A 179 10.91 -2.84 -13.84
C LYS A 179 12.38 -2.66 -14.19
N PHE A 180 13.27 -2.88 -13.22
CA PHE A 180 14.71 -2.69 -13.35
C PHE A 180 15.49 -4.00 -13.52
N GLY A 181 14.88 -4.98 -14.19
CA GLY A 181 15.58 -6.18 -14.67
C GLY A 181 15.88 -7.25 -13.63
N ALA A 182 15.36 -7.13 -12.40
CA ALA A 182 15.58 -8.17 -11.39
C ALA A 182 14.98 -9.51 -11.85
N PRO A 183 15.74 -10.62 -11.75
CA PRO A 183 15.26 -11.94 -12.21
C PRO A 183 14.13 -12.48 -11.32
N LEU A 184 14.10 -12.05 -10.05
CA LEU A 184 13.10 -12.44 -9.08
C LEU A 184 12.92 -11.39 -7.96
N THR A 185 11.84 -11.52 -7.20
CA THR A 185 11.66 -10.90 -5.89
C THR A 185 11.28 -11.96 -4.85
N TYR A 186 11.45 -11.64 -3.58
CA TYR A 186 11.15 -12.54 -2.46
C TYR A 186 9.83 -12.19 -1.80
N ALA A 187 9.00 -13.21 -1.54
CA ALA A 187 7.71 -13.09 -0.89
C ALA A 187 7.53 -14.12 0.23
N GLY A 188 6.74 -13.77 1.24
CA GLY A 188 6.27 -14.74 2.23
C GLY A 188 5.08 -15.54 1.69
N PHE A 189 4.91 -16.79 2.16
CA PHE A 189 3.72 -17.59 1.86
C PHE A 189 2.69 -17.50 2.98
N ASN A 190 3.10 -17.86 4.19
CA ASN A 190 2.27 -17.83 5.38
C ASN A 190 2.37 -16.43 6.05
N PRO A 191 1.26 -15.68 6.20
CA PRO A 191 1.26 -14.34 6.80
C PRO A 191 1.81 -14.28 8.24
N GLU A 192 1.70 -15.36 8.99
CA GLU A 192 2.21 -15.48 10.36
C GLU A 192 3.75 -15.64 10.41
N ARG A 193 4.38 -15.92 9.27
CA ARG A 193 5.84 -16.06 9.17
C ARG A 193 6.45 -14.96 8.33
N ARG A 194 7.32 -14.18 8.97
CA ARG A 194 8.08 -13.12 8.32
C ARG A 194 9.56 -13.48 8.31
N PHE A 195 10.13 -13.57 7.10
CA PHE A 195 11.56 -13.88 6.91
C PHE A 195 12.44 -12.65 6.76
N ALA A 196 11.87 -11.50 6.38
CA ALA A 196 12.57 -10.22 6.34
C ALA A 196 11.59 -9.06 6.58
N PRO A 197 12.05 -7.94 7.18
CA PRO A 197 11.23 -6.73 7.32
C PRO A 197 10.76 -6.18 5.96
N GLY A 198 9.49 -5.80 5.89
CA GLY A 198 8.88 -5.24 4.68
C GLY A 198 8.64 -6.25 3.55
N MET A 199 8.76 -7.56 3.81
CA MET A 199 8.50 -8.60 2.81
C MET A 199 6.98 -8.75 2.56
N PRO A 200 6.48 -8.51 1.33
CA PRO A 200 5.08 -8.76 0.99
C PRO A 200 4.79 -10.26 0.88
N THR A 201 3.52 -10.64 0.95
CA THR A 201 3.11 -12.02 0.67
C THR A 201 3.06 -12.29 -0.84
N TYR A 202 3.12 -13.57 -1.21
CA TYR A 202 2.94 -14.02 -2.59
C TYR A 202 1.63 -13.50 -3.19
N GLN A 203 0.53 -13.59 -2.44
CA GLN A 203 -0.78 -13.12 -2.90
C GLN A 203 -0.80 -11.61 -3.15
N VAL A 204 -0.15 -10.82 -2.28
CA VAL A 204 -0.06 -9.36 -2.47
C VAL A 204 0.68 -9.03 -3.77
N LEU A 205 1.85 -9.63 -4.02
CA LEU A 205 2.60 -9.40 -5.25
C LEU A 205 1.84 -9.87 -6.49
N LYS A 206 1.24 -11.06 -6.44
CA LYS A 206 0.55 -11.69 -7.58
C LYS A 206 -0.77 -11.00 -7.92
N ARG A 207 -1.58 -10.65 -6.91
CA ARG A 207 -2.96 -10.16 -7.09
C ARG A 207 -3.12 -8.65 -7.01
N ASP A 208 -2.33 -7.96 -6.19
CA ASP A 208 -2.50 -6.51 -6.02
C ASP A 208 -1.50 -5.70 -6.84
N TYR A 209 -0.29 -6.22 -7.04
CA TYR A 209 0.73 -5.56 -7.85
C TYR A 209 0.88 -6.17 -9.24
N PHE A 210 0.27 -7.34 -9.49
CA PHE A 210 0.43 -8.08 -10.75
C PHE A 210 1.90 -8.16 -11.16
N TYR A 211 2.78 -8.50 -10.20
CA TYR A 211 4.24 -8.36 -10.29
C TYR A 211 4.81 -8.95 -11.59
N ASP A 212 4.31 -10.11 -12.01
CA ASP A 212 4.66 -10.83 -13.25
C ASP A 212 4.28 -10.10 -14.55
N ARG A 213 3.64 -8.94 -14.47
CA ARG A 213 3.33 -8.05 -15.61
C ARG A 213 4.16 -6.77 -15.62
N ILE A 214 4.92 -6.49 -14.56
CA ILE A 214 5.80 -5.32 -14.48
C ILE A 214 7.03 -5.56 -15.36
N ASN A 215 7.34 -4.62 -16.24
CA ASN A 215 8.47 -4.65 -17.17
C ASN A 215 9.13 -3.26 -17.27
N ALA A 216 10.16 -3.13 -18.13
CA ALA A 216 10.93 -1.92 -18.29
C ALA A 216 10.08 -0.72 -18.75
N GLU A 217 9.01 -0.96 -19.52
CA GLU A 217 8.11 0.06 -20.05
C GLU A 217 6.99 0.44 -19.08
N THR A 218 6.79 -0.29 -17.97
CA THR A 218 5.70 -0.01 -17.01
C THR A 218 5.82 1.40 -16.44
N GLU A 219 4.77 2.19 -16.54
CA GLU A 219 4.71 3.51 -15.91
C GLU A 219 4.42 3.39 -14.41
N VAL A 220 5.13 4.16 -13.59
CA VAL A 220 5.04 4.08 -12.13
C VAL A 220 4.18 5.23 -11.60
N PHE A 221 3.26 4.88 -10.72
CA PHE A 221 2.41 5.75 -9.92
C PHE A 221 2.67 5.43 -8.44
N ALA A 222 2.37 6.35 -7.54
CA ALA A 222 2.58 6.10 -6.12
C ALA A 222 1.46 6.62 -5.23
N VAL A 223 1.34 6.05 -4.04
CA VAL A 223 0.65 6.66 -2.91
C VAL A 223 1.66 6.97 -1.81
N ILE A 224 1.68 8.21 -1.32
CA ILE A 224 2.61 8.68 -0.28
C ILE A 224 1.87 9.01 1.01
N GLY A 225 2.45 8.66 2.15
CA GLY A 225 1.87 8.89 3.49
C GLY A 225 2.77 8.37 4.60
N ASP A 226 2.37 8.67 5.85
CA ASP A 226 2.99 8.18 7.07
C ASP A 226 1.93 8.05 8.19
N PRO A 227 1.46 6.83 8.52
CA PRO A 227 1.82 5.53 7.93
C PRO A 227 1.20 5.28 6.55
N ILE A 228 1.74 4.33 5.79
CA ILE A 228 1.26 3.98 4.43
C ILE A 228 0.81 2.51 4.26
N GLU A 229 1.14 1.64 5.22
CA GLU A 229 1.00 0.18 5.11
C GLU A 229 -0.44 -0.27 4.80
N HIS A 230 -1.44 0.44 5.32
CA HIS A 230 -2.85 0.09 5.16
C HIS A 230 -3.54 0.77 3.97
N SER A 231 -2.78 1.45 3.11
CA SER A 231 -3.36 2.11 1.94
C SER A 231 -3.97 1.08 0.98
N LEU A 232 -5.24 1.31 0.63
CA LEU A 232 -5.98 0.48 -0.32
C LEU A 232 -5.84 0.99 -1.76
N SER A 233 -5.20 2.15 -1.97
CA SER A 233 -5.00 2.74 -3.30
C SER A 233 -4.28 1.79 -4.27
N PRO A 234 -3.19 1.09 -3.89
CA PRO A 234 -2.54 0.15 -4.80
C PRO A 234 -3.50 -0.93 -5.30
N ALA A 235 -4.29 -1.53 -4.40
CA ALA A 235 -5.21 -2.61 -4.75
C ALA A 235 -6.28 -2.16 -5.76
N VAL A 236 -6.88 -0.97 -5.56
CA VAL A 236 -7.95 -0.49 -6.45
C VAL A 236 -7.41 0.05 -7.78
N HIS A 237 -6.31 0.81 -7.78
CA HIS A 237 -5.74 1.36 -9.00
C HIS A 237 -5.12 0.27 -9.89
N ASN A 238 -4.37 -0.67 -9.31
CA ASN A 238 -3.75 -1.74 -10.09
C ASN A 238 -4.79 -2.70 -10.67
N ALA A 239 -5.88 -2.98 -9.94
CA ALA A 239 -7.00 -3.75 -10.49
C ALA A 239 -7.62 -3.05 -11.72
N ALA A 240 -7.80 -1.72 -11.65
CA ALA A 240 -8.31 -0.93 -12.76
C ALA A 240 -7.33 -0.90 -13.95
N TYR A 241 -6.03 -0.65 -13.71
CA TYR A 241 -5.01 -0.70 -14.76
C TYR A 241 -4.98 -2.06 -15.44
N ARG A 242 -5.03 -3.14 -14.65
CA ARG A 242 -5.02 -4.50 -15.17
C ARG A 242 -6.25 -4.80 -16.03
N HIS A 243 -7.43 -4.40 -15.57
CA HIS A 243 -8.68 -4.60 -16.30
C HIS A 243 -8.68 -3.88 -17.66
N LEU A 244 -8.12 -2.67 -17.71
CA LEU A 244 -8.03 -1.88 -18.94
C LEU A 244 -6.78 -2.17 -19.78
N GLY A 245 -5.98 -3.19 -19.42
CA GLY A 245 -4.78 -3.57 -20.17
C GLY A 245 -3.66 -2.51 -20.15
N MET A 246 -3.66 -1.61 -19.17
CA MET A 246 -2.66 -0.54 -19.08
C MET A 246 -1.36 -1.04 -18.45
N ASN A 247 -0.22 -0.72 -19.06
CA ASN A 247 1.11 -1.03 -18.52
C ASN A 247 1.51 -0.02 -17.43
N LYS A 248 0.80 -0.03 -16.32
CA LYS A 248 0.95 0.91 -15.19
C LYS A 248 0.95 0.15 -13.87
N VAL A 249 1.69 0.65 -12.88
CA VAL A 249 1.66 0.14 -11.49
C VAL A 249 1.64 1.29 -10.49
N LEU A 250 0.76 1.22 -9.49
CA LEU A 250 0.74 2.10 -8.32
C LEU A 250 1.36 1.37 -7.13
N VAL A 251 2.39 1.96 -6.53
CA VAL A 251 3.10 1.42 -5.36
C VAL A 251 2.99 2.31 -4.12
N PRO A 252 3.05 1.75 -2.91
CA PRO A 252 3.12 2.55 -1.68
C PRO A 252 4.54 3.06 -1.45
N LEU A 253 4.66 4.32 -1.07
CA LEU A 253 5.90 4.96 -0.65
C LEU A 253 5.69 5.55 0.76
N LEU A 254 6.41 5.01 1.74
CA LEU A 254 6.43 5.59 3.09
C LEU A 254 7.37 6.79 3.06
N PHE A 255 6.78 7.99 3.08
CA PHE A 255 7.54 9.23 3.16
C PHE A 255 7.43 9.71 4.61
N PRO A 256 8.51 9.69 5.40
CA PRO A 256 8.42 10.12 6.80
C PRO A 256 7.97 11.58 6.94
N ALA A 257 7.17 11.87 7.97
CA ALA A 257 6.79 13.23 8.31
C ALA A 257 8.03 14.15 8.45
N GLY A 258 7.98 15.37 7.90
CA GLY A 258 9.12 16.30 7.92
C GLY A 258 10.27 15.96 6.96
N LYS A 259 10.15 14.91 6.14
CA LYS A 259 11.14 14.48 5.14
C LYS A 259 10.58 14.42 3.72
N LEU A 260 9.46 15.11 3.47
CA LEU A 260 8.72 15.07 2.21
C LEU A 260 9.60 15.43 1.01
N GLU A 261 10.25 16.60 1.06
CA GLU A 261 11.08 17.10 -0.05
C GLU A 261 12.29 16.20 -0.34
N ASP A 262 13.03 15.78 0.69
CA ASP A 262 14.14 14.84 0.56
C ASP A 262 13.69 13.52 -0.08
N SER A 263 12.51 13.03 0.32
CA SER A 263 11.92 11.80 -0.21
C SER A 263 11.51 11.93 -1.68
N PHE A 264 10.99 13.08 -2.10
CA PHE A 264 10.69 13.37 -3.51
C PHE A 264 11.95 13.34 -4.37
N ARG A 265 13.01 14.03 -3.94
CA ARG A 265 14.30 14.05 -4.66
C ARG A 265 14.89 12.64 -4.77
N ALA A 266 14.83 11.86 -3.69
CA ALA A 266 15.35 10.50 -3.66
C ALA A 266 14.72 9.58 -4.72
N VAL A 267 13.44 9.77 -5.04
CA VAL A 267 12.69 8.91 -5.97
C VAL A 267 12.49 9.52 -7.36
N GLU A 268 13.00 10.72 -7.62
CA GLU A 268 12.80 11.43 -8.90
C GLU A 268 13.22 10.57 -10.10
N TRP A 269 14.34 9.86 -9.99
CA TRP A 269 14.87 8.99 -11.04
C TRP A 269 13.96 7.80 -11.38
N LEU A 270 13.01 7.45 -10.52
CA LEU A 270 12.01 6.42 -10.80
C LEU A 270 11.01 6.86 -11.89
N GLY A 271 10.96 8.15 -12.21
CA GLY A 271 10.08 8.69 -13.24
C GLY A 271 8.60 8.54 -12.91
N ILE A 272 8.25 8.66 -11.62
CA ILE A 272 6.88 8.52 -11.13
C ILE A 272 5.99 9.58 -11.79
N LYS A 273 4.89 9.13 -12.40
CA LYS A 273 3.98 9.97 -13.20
C LYS A 273 2.99 10.74 -12.36
N ALA A 274 2.55 10.18 -11.23
CA ALA A 274 1.62 10.84 -10.34
C ALA A 274 1.64 10.22 -8.94
N PHE A 275 1.17 10.99 -7.96
CA PHE A 275 1.11 10.63 -6.56
C PHE A 275 -0.32 10.83 -6.02
N SER A 276 -0.88 9.81 -5.37
CA SER A 276 -1.93 9.98 -4.37
C SER A 276 -1.25 10.42 -3.08
N VAL A 277 -1.71 11.49 -2.45
CA VAL A 277 -1.11 12.06 -1.24
C VAL A 277 -2.09 11.87 -0.07
N THR A 278 -1.64 11.20 0.98
CA THR A 278 -2.41 11.03 2.22
C THR A 278 -1.71 11.67 3.41
N ILE A 279 -2.31 11.54 4.60
CA ILE A 279 -1.79 12.06 5.86
C ILE A 279 -0.33 11.61 6.06
N PRO A 280 0.55 12.49 6.59
CA PRO A 280 0.31 13.89 6.95
C PRO A 280 0.54 14.88 5.81
N HIS A 281 0.95 14.42 4.63
CA HIS A 281 1.55 15.24 3.58
C HIS A 281 0.59 16.11 2.77
N LYS A 282 -0.72 16.06 3.02
CA LYS A 282 -1.70 16.78 2.19
C LYS A 282 -1.56 18.30 2.24
N GLU A 283 -1.11 18.84 3.38
CA GLU A 283 -0.86 20.28 3.53
C GLU A 283 0.61 20.59 3.18
N ASP A 284 1.53 19.74 3.62
CA ASP A 284 2.96 19.90 3.33
C ASP A 284 3.25 19.89 1.83
N ILE A 285 2.59 19.05 1.02
CA ILE A 285 2.89 18.97 -0.42
C ILE A 285 2.68 20.30 -1.18
N LEU A 286 1.90 21.24 -0.63
CA LEU A 286 1.55 22.49 -1.31
C LEU A 286 2.76 23.32 -1.71
N HIS A 287 3.84 23.35 -0.90
CA HIS A 287 5.04 24.12 -1.21
C HIS A 287 5.89 23.51 -2.34
N LEU A 288 5.63 22.24 -2.70
CA LEU A 288 6.31 21.54 -3.79
C LEU A 288 5.54 21.59 -5.11
N LEU A 289 4.32 22.15 -5.11
CA LEU A 289 3.51 22.25 -6.32
C LEU A 289 3.97 23.40 -7.21
N SER A 290 4.09 23.13 -8.50
CA SER A 290 4.28 24.18 -9.52
C SER A 290 2.97 24.90 -9.82
N MET A 291 1.85 24.18 -9.76
CA MET A 291 0.50 24.72 -9.94
C MET A 291 -0.49 23.93 -9.08
N ALA A 292 -1.52 24.60 -8.59
CA ALA A 292 -2.62 24.00 -7.84
C ALA A 292 -3.95 24.29 -8.54
N ASP A 293 -4.88 23.33 -8.58
CA ASP A 293 -6.24 23.61 -9.01
C ASP A 293 -7.00 24.44 -7.96
N GLY A 294 -8.08 25.11 -8.37
CA GLY A 294 -8.86 25.92 -7.44
C GLY A 294 -9.40 25.12 -6.24
N ALA A 295 -9.64 23.81 -6.38
CA ALA A 295 -10.07 22.99 -5.25
C ALA A 295 -8.96 22.82 -4.20
N VAL A 296 -7.68 22.72 -4.60
CA VAL A 296 -6.54 22.71 -3.69
C VAL A 296 -6.41 24.02 -2.93
N GLU A 297 -6.46 25.16 -3.63
CA GLU A 297 -6.36 26.49 -3.02
C GLU A 297 -7.45 26.69 -1.96
N GLN A 298 -8.66 26.22 -2.25
CA GLN A 298 -9.82 26.37 -1.37
C GLN A 298 -9.80 25.40 -0.19
N ALA A 299 -9.33 24.16 -0.38
CA ALA A 299 -9.25 23.17 0.67
C ALA A 299 -8.04 23.38 1.60
N GLY A 300 -7.04 24.14 1.14
CA GLY A 300 -5.73 24.26 1.79
C GLY A 300 -5.02 22.91 1.87
N SER A 301 -5.29 22.01 0.92
CA SER A 301 -4.72 20.66 0.90
C SER A 301 -4.78 20.03 -0.48
N CYS A 302 -3.80 19.19 -0.81
CA CYS A 302 -3.68 18.47 -2.06
C CYS A 302 -3.55 16.97 -1.78
N ASN A 303 -4.43 16.17 -2.39
CA ASN A 303 -4.41 14.70 -2.26
C ASN A 303 -3.94 14.01 -3.56
N THR A 304 -3.66 14.76 -4.62
CA THR A 304 -3.36 14.22 -5.95
C THR A 304 -2.35 15.12 -6.66
N VAL A 305 -1.19 14.59 -7.03
CA VAL A 305 -0.17 15.30 -7.80
C VAL A 305 0.06 14.60 -9.11
N VAL A 306 0.02 15.31 -10.23
CA VAL A 306 0.38 14.80 -11.57
C VAL A 306 1.67 15.46 -12.02
N ILE A 307 2.66 14.67 -12.44
CA ILE A 307 3.92 15.18 -12.98
C ILE A 307 3.78 15.32 -14.49
N LYS A 308 3.81 16.57 -14.99
CA LYS A 308 3.74 16.89 -16.41
C LYS A 308 4.89 17.79 -16.80
N GLU A 309 5.73 17.35 -17.74
CA GLU A 309 6.91 18.11 -18.20
C GLU A 309 7.82 18.55 -17.03
N GLY A 310 8.01 17.68 -16.04
CA GLY A 310 8.80 17.97 -14.83
C GLY A 310 8.11 18.88 -13.81
N ARG A 311 6.88 19.35 -14.07
CA ARG A 311 6.11 20.20 -13.16
C ARG A 311 5.10 19.39 -12.34
N ALA A 312 5.01 19.69 -11.05
CA ALA A 312 4.04 19.07 -10.14
C ALA A 312 2.72 19.86 -10.16
N LEU A 313 1.66 19.24 -10.69
CA LEU A 313 0.32 19.83 -10.76
C LEU A 313 -0.56 19.20 -9.66
N GLY A 314 -1.03 20.01 -8.71
CA GLY A 314 -1.82 19.56 -7.58
C GLY A 314 -3.33 19.65 -7.80
N TYR A 315 -4.04 18.64 -7.31
CA TYR A 315 -5.50 18.52 -7.35
C TYR A 315 -6.05 18.00 -6.01
N ASN A 316 -7.31 18.32 -5.73
CA ASN A 316 -8.05 17.77 -4.60
C ASN A 316 -9.28 16.96 -5.08
N THR A 317 -9.21 15.63 -4.98
CA THR A 317 -10.28 14.72 -5.38
C THR A 317 -11.21 14.30 -4.25
N ASP A 318 -10.76 14.37 -2.99
CA ASP A 318 -11.56 13.99 -1.81
C ASP A 318 -12.80 14.86 -1.67
N TYR A 319 -12.60 16.18 -1.71
CA TYR A 319 -13.66 17.17 -1.64
C TYR A 319 -14.75 16.93 -2.69
N ARG A 320 -14.33 16.75 -3.95
CA ARG A 320 -15.26 16.55 -5.06
C ARG A 320 -16.02 15.23 -4.94
N ALA A 321 -15.34 14.15 -4.51
CA ALA A 321 -15.96 12.85 -4.33
C ALA A 321 -17.06 12.85 -3.26
N ALA A 322 -16.83 13.50 -2.12
CA ALA A 322 -17.83 13.60 -1.07
C ALA A 322 -19.08 14.35 -1.55
N ILE A 323 -18.88 15.50 -2.21
CA ILE A 323 -20.02 16.31 -2.65
C ILE A 323 -20.80 15.64 -3.78
N GLU A 324 -20.12 15.06 -4.77
CA GLU A 324 -20.83 14.37 -5.86
C GLU A 324 -21.56 13.12 -5.36
N SER A 325 -21.06 12.44 -4.32
CA SER A 325 -21.80 11.34 -3.67
C SER A 325 -23.10 11.85 -3.04
N LEU A 326 -23.06 13.01 -2.39
CA LEU A 326 -24.24 13.66 -1.81
C LEU A 326 -25.22 14.12 -2.89
N GLU A 327 -24.73 14.72 -3.99
CA GLU A 327 -25.57 15.17 -5.11
C GLU A 327 -26.23 13.98 -5.82
N ALA A 328 -25.50 12.88 -6.05
CA ALA A 328 -26.03 11.68 -6.70
C ALA A 328 -27.08 10.96 -5.84
N ALA A 329 -26.93 10.98 -4.52
CA ALA A 329 -27.90 10.39 -3.60
C ALA A 329 -29.08 11.33 -3.28
N SER A 330 -28.96 12.63 -3.58
CA SER A 330 -30.03 13.59 -3.38
C SER A 330 -30.99 13.54 -4.57
N GLU A 331 -32.26 13.28 -4.29
CA GLU A 331 -33.31 13.29 -5.32
C GLU A 331 -33.65 14.73 -5.73
N GLY A 332 -34.02 14.90 -7.00
CA GLY A 332 -34.48 16.17 -7.56
C GLY A 332 -33.39 16.91 -8.33
N ARG A 333 -33.44 16.86 -9.66
CA ARG A 333 -32.78 17.90 -10.47
C ARG A 333 -33.68 19.11 -10.42
N SER A 334 -33.16 20.25 -9.95
CA SER A 334 -33.90 21.50 -10.07
C SER A 334 -34.00 21.85 -11.56
N GLU A 335 -35.22 22.12 -12.05
CA GLU A 335 -35.44 22.53 -13.45
C GLU A 335 -34.68 23.82 -13.79
N ASP A 336 -34.35 24.63 -12.77
CA ASP A 336 -33.60 25.88 -12.89
C ASP A 336 -32.06 25.71 -12.84
N GLY A 337 -31.56 24.46 -12.84
CA GLY A 337 -30.13 24.15 -12.87
C GLY A 337 -29.39 24.29 -11.53
N ARG A 338 -30.08 24.58 -10.42
CA ARG A 338 -29.45 24.59 -9.08
C ARG A 338 -29.04 23.18 -8.62
N SER A 339 -28.02 23.13 -7.76
CA SER A 339 -27.58 21.88 -7.12
C SER A 339 -28.74 21.24 -6.35
N PRO A 340 -28.86 19.89 -6.33
CA PRO A 340 -29.85 19.19 -5.51
C PRO A 340 -29.63 19.40 -3.99
N LEU A 341 -28.49 19.98 -3.61
CA LEU A 341 -28.13 20.33 -2.24
C LEU A 341 -28.55 21.75 -1.84
N PHE A 342 -29.08 22.55 -2.78
CA PHE A 342 -29.53 23.91 -2.51
C PHE A 342 -30.64 23.89 -1.44
N GLU A 343 -30.53 24.77 -0.44
CA GLU A 343 -31.43 24.91 0.71
C GLU A 343 -31.59 23.68 1.63
N LYS A 344 -30.92 22.56 1.34
CA LYS A 344 -30.91 21.38 2.22
C LYS A 344 -30.30 21.73 3.58
N GLN A 345 -30.96 21.30 4.66
CA GLN A 345 -30.44 21.39 6.02
C GLN A 345 -29.45 20.24 6.25
N VAL A 346 -28.18 20.56 6.50
CA VAL A 346 -27.12 19.57 6.66
C VAL A 346 -26.49 19.67 8.04
N LEU A 347 -26.49 18.56 8.78
CA LEU A 347 -25.74 18.43 10.03
C LEU A 347 -24.43 17.68 9.78
N ILE A 348 -23.31 18.32 10.05
CA ILE A 348 -21.98 17.69 10.06
C ILE A 348 -21.59 17.39 11.50
N VAL A 349 -21.29 16.13 11.78
CA VAL A 349 -20.77 15.65 13.06
C VAL A 349 -19.25 15.52 12.96
N GLY A 350 -18.53 16.33 13.73
CA GLY A 350 -17.07 16.44 13.72
C GLY A 350 -16.58 17.76 13.14
N ALA A 351 -15.41 18.20 13.60
CA ALA A 351 -14.77 19.46 13.18
C ALA A 351 -13.32 19.27 12.67
N GLY A 352 -13.04 18.12 12.02
CA GLY A 352 -11.73 17.80 11.44
C GLY A 352 -11.56 18.30 9.98
N GLY A 353 -10.44 17.95 9.34
CA GLY A 353 -10.14 18.35 7.96
C GLY A 353 -11.16 17.85 6.91
N VAL A 354 -11.71 16.65 7.12
CA VAL A 354 -12.79 16.10 6.28
C VAL A 354 -14.06 16.94 6.43
N ALA A 355 -14.45 17.26 7.68
CA ALA A 355 -15.59 18.13 7.96
C ALA A 355 -15.43 19.51 7.32
N ARG A 356 -14.24 20.13 7.43
CA ARG A 356 -13.91 21.40 6.78
C ARG A 356 -14.14 21.37 5.28
N SER A 357 -13.62 20.34 4.62
CA SER A 357 -13.72 20.21 3.16
C SER A 357 -15.19 20.03 2.73
N ILE A 358 -15.93 19.14 3.40
CA ILE A 358 -17.35 18.89 3.08
C ILE A 358 -18.21 20.12 3.37
N ALA A 359 -18.01 20.80 4.50
CA ALA A 359 -18.75 22.00 4.87
C ALA A 359 -18.61 23.11 3.82
N LEU A 360 -17.38 23.40 3.37
CA LEU A 360 -17.13 24.40 2.33
C LEU A 360 -17.87 24.08 1.03
N GLY A 361 -17.99 22.79 0.69
CA GLY A 361 -18.63 22.36 -0.55
C GLY A 361 -20.13 22.44 -0.52
N LEU A 362 -20.70 22.14 0.64
CA LEU A 362 -22.12 22.27 0.90
C LEU A 362 -22.56 23.73 0.90
N VAL A 363 -21.87 24.61 1.63
CA VAL A 363 -22.18 26.04 1.68
C VAL A 363 -22.17 26.67 0.28
N ARG A 364 -21.18 26.33 -0.56
CA ARG A 364 -21.11 26.82 -1.94
C ARG A 364 -22.23 26.35 -2.86
N ARG A 365 -22.86 25.23 -2.52
CA ARG A 365 -24.03 24.71 -3.25
C ARG A 365 -25.34 25.23 -2.68
N GLY A 366 -25.28 26.16 -1.73
CA GLY A 366 -26.42 26.80 -1.10
C GLY A 366 -27.07 25.96 0.01
N ALA A 367 -26.38 24.93 0.51
CA ALA A 367 -26.89 24.15 1.64
C ALA A 367 -26.78 24.95 2.95
N SER A 368 -27.75 24.78 3.84
CA SER A 368 -27.72 25.31 5.20
C SER A 368 -26.99 24.36 6.13
N VAL A 369 -25.71 24.63 6.38
CA VAL A 369 -24.83 23.73 7.15
C VAL A 369 -24.81 24.12 8.64
N SER A 370 -24.97 23.11 9.50
CA SER A 370 -24.71 23.18 10.94
C SER A 370 -23.61 22.19 11.31
N ILE A 371 -22.63 22.64 12.10
CA ILE A 371 -21.53 21.79 12.59
C ILE A 371 -21.71 21.51 14.08
N THR A 372 -21.49 20.26 14.48
CA THR A 372 -21.42 19.86 15.89
C THR A 372 -20.16 19.04 16.15
N ASN A 373 -19.59 19.15 17.35
CA ASN A 373 -18.41 18.39 17.75
C ASN A 373 -18.40 18.20 19.26
N ARG A 374 -17.76 17.13 19.77
CA ARG A 374 -17.68 16.84 21.22
C ARG A 374 -17.18 18.04 22.04
N HIS A 375 -16.24 18.79 21.48
CA HIS A 375 -15.79 20.07 22.03
C HIS A 375 -16.36 21.17 21.12
N ASP A 376 -17.28 21.96 21.66
CA ASP A 376 -18.07 22.96 20.92
C ASP A 376 -17.17 24.07 20.35
N ASP A 377 -16.09 24.43 21.03
CA ASP A 377 -15.06 25.39 20.58
C ASP A 377 -14.51 25.07 19.18
N ARG A 378 -14.25 23.79 18.89
CA ARG A 378 -13.78 23.34 17.57
C ARG A 378 -14.85 23.47 16.50
N ALA A 379 -16.11 23.21 16.84
CA ALA A 379 -17.23 23.39 15.91
C ALA A 379 -17.40 24.87 15.57
N THR A 380 -17.35 25.76 16.57
CA THR A 380 -17.42 27.22 16.41
C THR A 380 -16.28 27.73 15.54
N ALA A 381 -15.03 27.38 15.86
CA ALA A 381 -13.87 27.82 15.09
C ALA A 381 -13.94 27.35 13.62
N LEU A 382 -14.48 26.17 13.36
CA LEU A 382 -14.67 25.70 11.99
C LEU A 382 -15.84 26.41 11.30
N ALA A 383 -16.97 26.58 11.97
CA ALA A 383 -18.15 27.23 11.42
C ALA A 383 -17.89 28.70 11.05
N GLU A 384 -17.12 29.44 11.87
CA GLU A 384 -16.69 30.80 11.57
C GLU A 384 -15.83 30.87 10.30
N LYS A 385 -14.88 29.94 10.16
CA LYS A 385 -14.00 29.87 8.96
C LYS A 385 -14.77 29.56 7.68
N VAL A 386 -15.83 28.77 7.77
CA VAL A 386 -16.63 28.33 6.61
C VAL A 386 -17.80 29.29 6.35
N GLY A 387 -18.24 30.06 7.35
CA GLY A 387 -19.42 30.91 7.28
C GLY A 387 -20.72 30.14 7.44
N CYS A 388 -20.78 29.17 8.36
CA CYS A 388 -21.97 28.35 8.62
C CYS A 388 -22.40 28.37 10.10
N ARG A 389 -23.44 27.58 10.45
CA ARG A 389 -24.00 27.54 11.80
C ARG A 389 -23.31 26.48 12.66
N THR A 390 -23.49 26.57 13.97
CA THR A 390 -23.16 25.51 14.93
C THR A 390 -24.40 24.98 15.62
N THR A 391 -24.33 23.74 16.12
CA THR A 391 -25.28 23.18 17.08
C THR A 391 -24.49 22.48 18.19
N SER A 392 -24.96 22.58 19.43
CA SER A 392 -24.26 21.97 20.56
C SER A 392 -24.25 20.46 20.45
N TRP A 393 -23.22 19.81 20.99
CA TRP A 393 -23.15 18.34 20.99
C TRP A 393 -24.40 17.69 21.57
N ALA A 394 -25.01 18.28 22.61
CA ALA A 394 -26.23 17.77 23.24
C ALA A 394 -27.46 17.78 22.30
N MET A 395 -27.53 18.75 21.39
CA MET A 395 -28.68 18.96 20.48
C MET A 395 -28.56 18.23 19.15
N ARG A 396 -27.45 17.51 18.90
CA ARG A 396 -27.20 16.82 17.62
C ARG A 396 -28.29 15.82 17.22
N ALA A 397 -28.97 15.19 18.19
CA ALA A 397 -30.02 14.20 17.92
C ALA A 397 -31.40 14.83 17.63
N SER A 398 -31.62 16.08 18.03
CA SER A 398 -32.87 16.82 17.80
C SER A 398 -32.74 17.87 16.70
N THR A 399 -31.55 18.03 16.11
CA THR A 399 -31.30 18.98 15.02
C THR A 399 -31.94 18.46 13.73
N VAL A 400 -33.01 19.10 13.29
CA VAL A 400 -33.71 18.78 12.04
C VAL A 400 -32.77 18.95 10.86
N SER A 401 -32.60 17.90 10.07
CA SER A 401 -31.66 17.86 8.94
C SER A 401 -32.24 16.98 7.82
N ASP A 402 -32.02 17.38 6.57
CA ASP A 402 -32.25 16.52 5.39
C ASP A 402 -31.09 15.54 5.19
N ILE A 403 -29.89 15.96 5.62
CA ILE A 403 -28.64 15.22 5.45
C ILE A 403 -27.85 15.26 6.76
N ILE A 404 -27.37 14.09 7.19
CA ILE A 404 -26.43 13.95 8.32
C ILE A 404 -25.12 13.37 7.80
N ILE A 405 -24.00 13.97 8.16
CA ILE A 405 -22.66 13.54 7.74
C ILE A 405 -21.77 13.30 8.96
N ASN A 406 -21.30 12.07 9.14
CA ASN A 406 -20.28 11.75 10.13
C ASN A 406 -18.87 11.94 9.57
N CYS A 407 -18.15 12.89 10.16
CA CYS A 407 -16.74 13.19 9.91
C CYS A 407 -15.86 12.86 11.13
N THR A 408 -16.39 12.15 12.13
CA THR A 408 -15.64 11.67 13.30
C THR A 408 -15.14 10.24 13.08
N PRO A 409 -14.11 9.78 13.83
CA PRO A 409 -13.68 8.38 13.81
C PRO A 409 -14.59 7.44 14.62
N VAL A 410 -15.72 7.91 15.18
CA VAL A 410 -16.61 7.07 16.01
C VAL A 410 -17.28 6.01 15.14
N GLY A 411 -17.09 4.74 15.48
CA GLY A 411 -17.54 3.59 14.68
C GLY A 411 -16.48 2.99 13.74
N MET A 412 -15.26 3.56 13.73
CA MET A 412 -14.12 3.04 12.96
C MET A 412 -13.45 1.88 13.70
N HIS A 413 -12.96 0.87 12.96
CA HIS A 413 -12.19 -0.22 13.57
C HIS A 413 -11.02 0.30 14.43
N PRO A 414 -10.78 -0.26 15.62
CA PRO A 414 -11.44 -1.45 16.20
C PRO A 414 -12.76 -1.17 16.93
N ASN A 415 -13.13 0.10 17.14
CA ASN A 415 -14.29 0.51 17.93
C ASN A 415 -15.57 0.54 17.09
N VAL A 416 -15.97 -0.62 16.55
CA VAL A 416 -17.05 -0.75 15.57
C VAL A 416 -18.47 -0.68 16.16
N ASP A 417 -18.58 -0.82 17.49
CA ASP A 417 -19.86 -0.85 18.21
C ASP A 417 -20.30 0.54 18.73
N GLU A 418 -19.63 1.61 18.28
CA GLU A 418 -19.98 2.98 18.64
C GLU A 418 -20.68 3.72 17.48
N SER A 419 -21.59 4.63 17.83
CA SER A 419 -22.23 5.56 16.89
C SER A 419 -22.17 6.97 17.46
N PRO A 420 -21.85 8.00 16.65
CA PRO A 420 -21.87 9.39 17.10
C PRO A 420 -23.29 9.90 17.35
N LEU A 421 -24.31 9.22 16.80
CA LEU A 421 -25.72 9.60 16.89
C LEU A 421 -26.58 8.46 17.44
N PRO A 422 -27.52 8.75 18.35
CA PRO A 422 -28.49 7.77 18.81
C PRO A 422 -29.59 7.52 17.77
N PRO A 423 -30.35 6.41 17.84
CA PRO A 423 -31.45 6.12 16.92
C PRO A 423 -32.54 7.21 16.84
N ALA A 424 -32.66 8.05 17.88
CA ALA A 424 -33.59 9.18 17.89
C ALA A 424 -33.25 10.27 16.86
N ALA A 425 -32.02 10.32 16.35
CA ALA A 425 -31.59 11.27 15.34
C ALA A 425 -32.18 11.00 13.94
N PHE A 426 -32.65 9.77 13.69
CA PHE A 426 -33.20 9.35 12.39
C PHE A 426 -34.72 9.51 12.37
N ASN A 427 -35.20 10.73 12.61
CA ASN A 427 -36.62 11.05 12.77
C ASN A 427 -37.23 11.78 11.56
N THR A 428 -36.42 12.14 10.56
CA THR A 428 -36.84 12.91 9.39
C THR A 428 -37.11 11.96 8.22
N ALA A 429 -38.23 12.16 7.53
CA ALA A 429 -38.55 11.39 6.33
C ALA A 429 -37.52 11.65 5.22
N ASN A 430 -37.16 10.61 4.47
CA ASN A 430 -36.18 10.67 3.36
C ASN A 430 -34.76 11.15 3.74
N LEU A 431 -34.43 11.12 5.04
CA LEU A 431 -33.11 11.48 5.57
C LEU A 431 -31.99 10.71 4.85
N LEU A 432 -30.96 11.43 4.43
CA LEU A 432 -29.72 10.89 3.89
C LEU A 432 -28.64 10.88 4.97
N VAL A 433 -28.05 9.72 5.25
CA VAL A 433 -26.95 9.58 6.21
C VAL A 433 -25.67 9.19 5.49
N PHE A 434 -24.63 10.01 5.63
CA PHE A 434 -23.32 9.75 5.05
C PHE A 434 -22.29 9.52 6.16
N ASP A 435 -21.59 8.41 6.13
CA ASP A 435 -20.45 8.16 7.00
C ASP A 435 -19.15 8.19 6.19
N THR A 436 -18.18 9.00 6.62
CA THR A 436 -16.87 9.09 5.94
C THR A 436 -15.93 7.93 6.32
N ILE A 437 -16.30 7.13 7.33
CA ILE A 437 -15.59 5.90 7.69
C ILE A 437 -15.83 4.84 6.60
N TYR A 438 -14.74 4.27 6.08
CA TYR A 438 -14.79 3.19 5.08
C TYR A 438 -14.42 1.81 5.63
N HIS A 439 -13.89 1.73 6.86
CA HIS A 439 -13.53 0.47 7.50
C HIS A 439 -14.03 0.45 8.97
N PRO A 440 -15.09 -0.31 9.28
CA PRO A 440 -15.85 -1.19 8.38
C PRO A 440 -16.72 -0.41 7.36
N GLU A 441 -17.09 -1.04 6.24
CA GLU A 441 -17.99 -0.44 5.23
C GLU A 441 -19.39 -0.15 5.79
N ASN A 442 -19.84 -0.97 6.75
CA ASN A 442 -21.14 -0.84 7.42
C ASN A 442 -20.94 -0.53 8.91
N THR A 443 -20.74 0.75 9.23
CA THR A 443 -20.65 1.24 10.62
C THR A 443 -21.98 1.11 11.37
N LEU A 444 -21.94 1.16 12.70
CA LEU A 444 -23.17 1.16 13.51
C LEU A 444 -24.10 2.32 13.13
N LEU A 445 -23.55 3.50 12.85
CA LEU A 445 -24.30 4.67 12.35
C LEU A 445 -25.14 4.31 11.11
N LEU A 446 -24.51 3.72 10.09
CA LEU A 446 -25.20 3.37 8.85
C LEU A 446 -26.20 2.24 9.03
N LYS A 447 -25.93 1.28 9.93
CA LYS A 447 -26.89 0.22 10.27
C LYS A 447 -28.16 0.82 10.89
N LEU A 448 -28.02 1.64 11.93
CA LEU A 448 -29.14 2.29 12.61
C LEU A 448 -29.96 3.19 11.66
N ALA A 449 -29.29 3.89 10.74
CA ALA A 449 -29.94 4.71 9.73
C ALA A 449 -30.82 3.86 8.79
N ARG A 450 -30.31 2.72 8.29
CA ARG A 450 -31.07 1.83 7.40
C ARG A 450 -32.24 1.14 8.11
N GLU A 451 -32.09 0.78 9.38
CA GLU A 451 -33.19 0.24 10.20
C GLU A 451 -34.37 1.23 10.33
N ARG A 452 -34.12 2.52 10.14
CA ARG A 452 -35.13 3.59 10.12
C ARG A 452 -35.53 4.02 8.70
N GLY A 453 -35.14 3.27 7.67
CA GLY A 453 -35.49 3.54 6.28
C GLY A 453 -34.72 4.71 5.64
N CYS A 454 -33.66 5.21 6.28
CA CYS A 454 -32.83 6.27 5.71
C CYS A 454 -32.00 5.75 4.52
N ARG A 455 -31.74 6.64 3.57
CA ARG A 455 -30.75 6.39 2.50
C ARG A 455 -29.36 6.57 3.09
N THR A 456 -28.39 5.80 2.61
CA THR A 456 -27.02 5.82 3.15
C THR A 456 -25.95 5.94 2.08
N ILE A 457 -24.93 6.75 2.34
CA ILE A 457 -23.65 6.76 1.61
C ILE A 457 -22.57 6.21 2.53
N THR A 458 -21.72 5.32 2.00
CA THR A 458 -20.62 4.73 2.77
C THR A 458 -19.31 5.49 2.52
N GLY A 459 -18.35 5.39 3.45
CA GLY A 459 -17.01 5.92 3.21
C GLY A 459 -16.29 5.20 2.09
N ALA A 460 -16.67 3.95 1.79
CA ALA A 460 -16.17 3.20 0.64
C ALA A 460 -16.59 3.84 -0.68
N ASP A 461 -17.80 4.41 -0.77
CA ASP A 461 -18.26 5.15 -1.95
C ASP A 461 -17.44 6.42 -2.16
N MET A 462 -17.18 7.19 -1.09
CA MET A 462 -16.31 8.36 -1.14
C MET A 462 -14.89 7.98 -1.56
N PHE A 463 -14.33 6.90 -0.98
CA PHE A 463 -13.00 6.40 -1.31
C PHE A 463 -12.87 5.99 -2.78
N LEU A 464 -13.86 5.29 -3.33
CA LEU A 464 -13.88 4.92 -4.75
C LEU A 464 -14.08 6.14 -5.66
N GLY A 465 -14.94 7.08 -5.26
CA GLY A 465 -15.18 8.31 -6.01
C GLY A 465 -13.91 9.16 -6.14
N GLN A 466 -13.13 9.31 -5.07
CA GLN A 466 -11.86 10.06 -5.14
C GLN A 466 -10.81 9.31 -5.97
N ALA A 467 -10.74 7.98 -5.83
CA ALA A 467 -9.78 7.14 -6.56
C ALA A 467 -10.10 7.12 -8.06
N ALA A 468 -11.38 7.15 -8.44
CA ALA A 468 -11.82 7.22 -9.83
C ALA A 468 -11.42 8.54 -10.49
N ARG A 469 -11.48 9.67 -9.77
CA ARG A 469 -10.95 10.94 -10.28
C ARG A 469 -9.44 10.94 -10.42
N GLN A 470 -8.73 10.39 -9.43
CA GLN A 470 -7.29 10.20 -9.53
C GLN A 470 -6.95 9.39 -10.77
N PHE A 471 -7.65 8.27 -10.98
CA PHE A 471 -7.52 7.43 -12.16
C PHE A 471 -7.74 8.22 -13.46
N LYS A 472 -8.79 9.05 -13.53
CA LYS A 472 -9.04 9.93 -14.69
C LYS A 472 -7.91 10.92 -14.92
N LEU A 473 -7.39 11.55 -13.86
CA LEU A 473 -6.24 12.46 -13.95
C LEU A 473 -4.96 11.74 -14.41
N TYR A 474 -4.77 10.49 -13.98
CA TYR A 474 -3.59 9.68 -14.27
C TYR A 474 -3.58 9.09 -15.69
N THR A 475 -4.76 8.85 -16.25
CA THR A 475 -4.91 8.04 -17.48
C THR A 475 -5.68 8.74 -18.60
N GLY A 476 -6.45 9.79 -18.29
CA GLY A 476 -7.42 10.39 -19.21
C GLY A 476 -8.70 9.56 -19.39
N GLN A 477 -8.79 8.35 -18.84
CA GLN A 477 -9.93 7.43 -19.00
C GLN A 477 -10.80 7.35 -17.75
N ASP A 478 -12.09 7.05 -17.92
CA ASP A 478 -12.98 6.83 -16.79
C ASP A 478 -12.64 5.52 -16.08
N ALA A 479 -12.71 5.55 -14.76
CA ALA A 479 -12.32 4.41 -13.96
C ALA A 479 -13.39 3.30 -14.02
N PRO A 480 -13.00 2.01 -14.12
CA PRO A 480 -13.93 0.90 -14.04
C PRO A 480 -14.36 0.70 -12.57
N LEU A 481 -15.31 1.50 -12.11
CA LEU A 481 -15.73 1.59 -10.71
C LEU A 481 -16.12 0.24 -10.11
N ASP A 482 -16.79 -0.62 -10.88
CA ASP A 482 -17.16 -1.96 -10.40
C ASP A 482 -15.95 -2.82 -10.09
N VAL A 483 -14.91 -2.77 -10.94
CA VAL A 483 -13.66 -3.51 -10.73
C VAL A 483 -12.94 -3.00 -9.48
N MET A 484 -12.85 -1.68 -9.32
CA MET A 484 -12.27 -1.06 -8.14
C MET A 484 -13.04 -1.43 -6.87
N ARG A 485 -14.38 -1.46 -6.93
CA ARG A 485 -15.24 -1.85 -5.81
C ARG A 485 -15.03 -3.31 -5.40
N HIS A 486 -14.90 -4.23 -6.37
CA HIS A 486 -14.58 -5.63 -6.08
C HIS A 486 -13.20 -5.78 -5.42
N ALA A 487 -12.19 -5.04 -5.90
CA ALA A 487 -10.86 -5.03 -5.29
C ALA A 487 -10.89 -4.49 -3.85
N LEU A 488 -11.65 -3.41 -3.62
CA LEU A 488 -11.83 -2.83 -2.28
C LEU A 488 -12.52 -3.80 -1.32
N LYS A 489 -13.65 -4.39 -1.72
CA LYS A 489 -14.40 -5.36 -0.88
C LYS A 489 -13.55 -6.55 -0.47
N ARG A 490 -12.72 -7.08 -1.38
CA ARG A 490 -11.78 -8.15 -1.06
C ARG A 490 -10.79 -7.74 0.03
N LYS A 491 -10.30 -6.50 0.02
CA LYS A 491 -9.36 -6.00 1.04
C LYS A 491 -10.01 -5.66 2.38
N LEU A 492 -11.28 -5.25 2.36
CA LEU A 492 -12.05 -4.95 3.56
C LEU A 492 -12.71 -6.19 4.19
N GLY A 493 -12.87 -7.27 3.43
CA GLY A 493 -13.50 -8.50 3.88
C GLY A 493 -12.70 -9.23 4.97
N PRO A 494 -13.37 -10.10 5.75
CA PRO A 494 -12.74 -10.88 6.83
C PRO A 494 -11.69 -11.87 6.31
N LEU A 495 -11.75 -12.23 5.02
CA LEU A 495 -10.75 -13.04 4.34
C LEU A 495 -9.57 -12.16 3.90
N ARG A 496 -8.76 -11.72 4.85
CA ARG A 496 -7.39 -11.26 4.56
C ARG A 496 -6.52 -12.51 4.35
N GLU A 497 -6.72 -13.21 3.23
CA GLU A 497 -5.93 -14.39 2.85
C GLU A 497 -5.12 -14.15 1.56
#